data_AF-A0A358DUJ0-F1
#
_entry.id   AF-A0A358DUJ0-F1
#
_cell.length_a   1.000
_cell.length_b   1.000
_cell.length_c   1.000
_cell.angle_alpha   90.00
_cell.angle_beta   90.00
_cell.angle_gamma   90.00
#
_symmetry.space_group_name_H-M   'P 1'
#
loop_
_entity.id
_entity.type
_entity.pdbx_description
1 polymer ?
#
loop_
_entity_poly.entity_id
_entity_poly.type
_entity_poly.pdbx_seq_one_letter_code
_entity_poly.pdbx_strand_id
1 'polypeptide(L)'
;MKSALYISSNEQFRSLFAGALKPLGFKVFHYVYNADSALRAMKRQDYSVIIFHEIAQGRPKDLLPIERLRSQTNAPMVLVGYPMNFFEQVRAWIAEEESLPQPDGEEPSTPPTESEDGSADSSDEQVVDEENEDQEANDSETPKS
;
A
#
# COMPACT_ATOMS: atom_id res chain seq x y z
N MET A 1 3.01 -28.76 -1.84
CA MET A 1 2.99 -28.65 -0.35
C MET A 1 2.07 -27.48 0.00
N LYS A 2 1.16 -27.59 0.98
CA LYS A 2 0.24 -26.48 1.28
C LYS A 2 0.98 -25.37 2.04
N SER A 3 0.79 -24.14 1.58
CA SER A 3 1.38 -22.93 2.14
C SER A 3 0.28 -21.90 2.44
N ALA A 4 0.43 -21.16 3.54
CA ALA A 4 -0.50 -20.11 3.92
C ALA A 4 0.25 -18.79 4.11
N LEU A 5 -0.34 -17.71 3.58
CA LEU A 5 0.06 -16.33 3.89
C LEU A 5 -0.96 -15.74 4.85
N TYR A 6 -0.52 -15.37 6.03
CA TYR A 6 -1.32 -14.71 7.05
C TYR A 6 -0.93 -13.23 7.14
N ILE A 7 -1.90 -12.36 6.94
CA ILE A 7 -1.74 -10.92 6.87
C ILE A 7 -2.53 -10.33 8.04
N SER A 8 -1.86 -9.65 8.96
CA SER A 8 -2.49 -9.05 10.14
C SER A 8 -1.57 -8.02 10.76
N SER A 9 -2.10 -6.85 11.12
CA SER A 9 -1.43 -5.87 11.98
C SER A 9 -1.26 -6.38 13.41
N ASN A 10 -2.06 -7.37 13.84
CA ASN A 10 -2.03 -7.95 15.18
C ASN A 10 -1.27 -9.28 15.22
N GLU A 11 -0.09 -9.29 15.86
CA GLU A 11 0.76 -10.49 15.98
C GLU A 11 0.21 -11.53 16.97
N GLN A 12 -0.65 -11.14 17.92
CA GLN A 12 -1.09 -12.01 19.01
C GLN A 12 -1.75 -13.30 18.51
N PHE A 13 -2.41 -13.25 17.36
CA PHE A 13 -3.10 -14.40 16.76
C PHE A 13 -2.22 -15.24 15.83
N ARG A 14 -0.99 -14.82 15.54
CA ARG A 14 -0.09 -15.50 14.59
C ARG A 14 0.11 -16.97 14.95
N SER A 15 0.47 -17.24 16.21
CA SER A 15 0.73 -18.61 16.69
C SER A 15 -0.54 -19.47 16.69
N LEU A 16 -1.70 -18.86 16.94
CA LEU A 16 -3.00 -19.54 16.89
C LEU A 16 -3.29 -20.06 15.46
N PHE A 17 -3.17 -19.19 14.46
CA PHE A 17 -3.40 -19.58 13.06
C PHE A 17 -2.36 -20.58 12.55
N ALA A 18 -1.07 -20.38 12.87
CA ALA A 18 -0.02 -21.33 12.51
C ALA A 18 -0.28 -22.72 13.11
N GLY A 19 -0.68 -22.77 14.38
CA GLY A 19 -1.02 -24.01 15.08
C GLY A 19 -2.25 -24.70 14.48
N ALA A 20 -3.31 -23.95 14.17
CA ALA A 20 -4.56 -24.49 13.61
C ALA A 20 -4.40 -25.04 12.19
N LEU A 21 -3.53 -24.44 11.37
CA LEU A 21 -3.33 -24.85 9.98
C LEU A 21 -2.38 -26.06 9.83
N LYS A 22 -1.49 -26.28 10.80
CA LYS A 22 -0.50 -27.36 10.74
C LYS A 22 -1.13 -28.77 10.63
N PRO A 23 -2.16 -29.15 11.40
CA PRO A 23 -2.87 -30.42 11.23
C PRO A 23 -3.55 -30.58 9.87
N LEU A 24 -3.91 -29.47 9.21
CA LEU A 24 -4.55 -29.46 7.89
C LEU A 24 -3.54 -29.62 6.72
N GLY A 25 -2.26 -29.78 7.04
CA GLY A 25 -1.18 -30.01 6.09
C GLY A 25 -0.48 -28.76 5.57
N PHE A 26 -0.80 -27.58 6.12
CA PHE A 26 -0.09 -26.34 5.83
C PHE A 26 1.24 -26.34 6.59
N LYS A 27 2.31 -26.73 5.90
CA LYS A 27 3.64 -26.85 6.49
C LYS A 27 4.44 -25.54 6.41
N VAL A 28 4.07 -24.67 5.48
CA VAL A 28 4.67 -23.34 5.30
C VAL A 28 3.65 -22.29 5.72
N PHE A 29 4.02 -21.45 6.69
CA PHE A 29 3.18 -20.40 7.21
C PHE A 29 3.98 -19.10 7.27
N HIS A 30 3.61 -18.12 6.44
CA HIS A 30 4.26 -16.82 6.39
C HIS A 30 3.35 -15.76 7.00
N TYR A 31 3.94 -14.92 7.84
CA TYR A 31 3.26 -13.81 8.49
C TYR A 31 3.79 -12.48 7.96
N VAL A 32 2.89 -11.55 7.66
CA VAL A 32 3.20 -10.19 7.22
C VAL A 32 2.20 -9.20 7.81
N TYR A 33 2.64 -7.96 8.01
CA TYR A 33 1.87 -6.95 8.76
C TYR A 33 0.84 -6.18 7.94
N ASN A 34 0.95 -6.17 6.60
CA ASN A 34 0.10 -5.37 5.74
C ASN A 34 0.07 -5.91 4.29
N ALA A 35 -0.82 -5.33 3.48
CA ALA A 35 -0.99 -5.70 2.08
C ALA A 35 0.28 -5.49 1.24
N ASP A 36 1.06 -4.42 1.45
CA ASP A 36 2.32 -4.21 0.73
C ASP A 36 3.36 -5.31 0.96
N SER A 37 3.52 -5.73 2.21
CA SER A 37 4.41 -6.82 2.59
C SER A 37 3.92 -8.16 2.02
N ALA A 38 2.60 -8.37 2.02
CA ALA A 38 1.99 -9.53 1.40
C ALA A 38 2.25 -9.58 -0.11
N LEU A 39 2.11 -8.46 -0.81
CA LEU A 39 2.39 -8.37 -2.25
C LEU A 39 3.83 -8.74 -2.58
N ARG A 40 4.79 -8.29 -1.75
CA ARG A 40 6.20 -8.70 -1.90
C ARG A 40 6.40 -10.20 -1.63
N ALA A 41 5.68 -10.76 -0.65
CA ALA A 41 5.77 -12.18 -0.32
C ALA A 41 5.18 -13.07 -1.42
N MET A 42 4.07 -12.64 -2.06
CA MET A 42 3.41 -13.35 -3.16
C MET A 42 4.26 -13.38 -4.44
N LYS A 43 5.08 -12.35 -4.68
CA LYS A 43 6.03 -12.34 -5.81
C LYS A 43 7.11 -13.42 -5.71
N ARG A 44 7.39 -13.92 -4.50
CA ARG A 44 8.47 -14.88 -4.23
C ARG A 44 7.97 -16.33 -4.16
N GLN A 45 6.68 -16.52 -3.89
CA GLN A 45 6.11 -17.83 -3.62
C GLN A 45 4.60 -17.81 -3.81
N ASP A 46 4.06 -18.87 -4.42
CA ASP A 46 2.63 -19.12 -4.46
C ASP A 46 2.10 -19.66 -3.12
N TYR A 47 0.95 -19.13 -2.70
CA TYR A 47 0.25 -19.56 -1.48
C TYR A 47 -0.99 -20.35 -1.84
N SER A 48 -1.25 -21.42 -1.08
CA SER A 48 -2.48 -22.20 -1.23
C SER A 48 -3.70 -21.50 -0.64
N VAL A 49 -3.49 -20.60 0.32
CA VAL A 49 -4.53 -19.75 0.92
C VAL A 49 -3.89 -18.45 1.43
N ILE A 50 -4.66 -17.37 1.33
CA ILE A 50 -4.34 -16.08 1.95
C ILE A 50 -5.38 -15.80 3.02
N ILE A 51 -4.92 -15.50 4.23
CA ILE A 51 -5.78 -15.12 5.35
C ILE A 51 -5.52 -13.65 5.63
N PHE A 52 -6.53 -12.81 5.39
CA PHE A 52 -6.48 -11.38 5.64
C PHE A 52 -7.28 -11.09 6.91
N HIS A 53 -6.57 -10.79 7.99
CA HIS A 53 -7.14 -10.59 9.32
C HIS A 53 -6.93 -9.15 9.75
N GLU A 54 -8.03 -8.40 9.78
CA GLU A 54 -8.08 -7.02 10.26
C GLU A 54 -9.45 -6.78 10.91
N ILE A 55 -9.54 -5.78 11.79
CA ILE A 55 -10.82 -5.34 12.34
C ILE A 55 -11.39 -4.30 11.39
N ALA A 56 -12.23 -4.74 10.45
CA ALA A 56 -12.82 -3.86 9.44
C ALA A 56 -14.03 -3.09 9.98
N GLN A 57 -14.16 -1.83 9.58
CA GLN A 57 -15.30 -0.99 9.96
C GLN A 57 -16.43 -1.03 8.94
N GLY A 58 -16.27 -1.78 7.84
CA GLY A 58 -17.26 -1.85 6.76
C GLY A 58 -17.24 -0.63 5.84
N ARG A 59 -16.10 0.09 5.79
CA ARG A 59 -15.95 1.29 4.96
C ARG A 59 -15.26 0.97 3.63
N PRO A 60 -15.46 1.77 2.57
CA PRO A 60 -14.80 1.55 1.28
C PRO A 60 -13.26 1.44 1.35
N LYS A 61 -12.62 2.20 2.25
CA LYS A 61 -11.17 2.11 2.49
C LYS A 61 -10.68 0.70 2.87
N ASP A 62 -11.54 -0.11 3.52
CA ASP A 62 -11.21 -1.47 3.97
C ASP A 62 -11.18 -2.44 2.77
N LEU A 63 -11.80 -2.08 1.64
CA LEU A 63 -11.87 -2.88 0.42
C LEU A 63 -10.58 -2.78 -0.43
N LEU A 64 -9.96 -1.59 -0.48
CA LEU A 64 -8.77 -1.33 -1.29
C LEU A 64 -7.63 -2.35 -1.12
N PRO A 65 -7.18 -2.72 0.11
CA PRO A 65 -6.14 -3.72 0.25
C PRO A 65 -6.58 -5.11 -0.22
N ILE A 66 -7.86 -5.47 -0.07
CA ILE A 66 -8.41 -6.76 -0.49
C ILE A 66 -8.39 -6.87 -2.02
N GLU A 67 -8.88 -5.84 -2.72
CA GLU A 67 -8.89 -5.80 -4.18
C GLU A 67 -7.48 -5.83 -4.75
N ARG A 68 -6.57 -5.04 -4.16
CA ARG A 68 -5.17 -5.03 -4.57
C ARG A 68 -4.54 -6.40 -4.42
N LEU A 69 -4.78 -7.13 -3.33
CA LEU A 69 -4.30 -8.49 -3.15
C LEU A 69 -4.92 -9.45 -4.17
N ARG A 70 -6.25 -9.37 -4.38
CA ARG A 70 -6.97 -10.23 -5.34
C ARG A 70 -6.51 -10.04 -6.78
N SER A 71 -6.13 -8.82 -7.18
CA SER A 71 -5.60 -8.57 -8.53
C SER A 71 -4.27 -9.30 -8.81
N GLN A 72 -3.58 -9.79 -7.78
CA GLN A 72 -2.23 -10.35 -7.88
C GLN A 72 -2.19 -11.86 -7.66
N THR A 73 -3.32 -12.49 -7.32
CA THR A 73 -3.36 -13.91 -6.99
C THR A 73 -4.74 -14.51 -7.20
N ASN A 74 -4.77 -15.77 -7.63
CA ASN A 74 -5.99 -16.58 -7.69
C ASN A 74 -6.19 -17.45 -6.43
N ALA A 75 -5.30 -17.33 -5.44
CA ALA A 75 -5.40 -18.10 -4.22
C ALA A 75 -6.69 -17.74 -3.46
N PRO A 76 -7.39 -18.73 -2.86
CA PRO A 76 -8.52 -18.46 -1.99
C PRO A 76 -8.14 -17.49 -0.87
N MET A 77 -8.97 -16.48 -0.68
CA MET A 77 -8.76 -15.46 0.34
C MET A 77 -9.85 -15.55 1.41
N VAL A 78 -9.41 -15.68 2.66
CA VAL A 78 -10.28 -15.74 3.84
C VAL A 78 -10.18 -14.42 4.57
N LEU A 79 -11.32 -13.75 4.75
CA LEU A 79 -11.41 -12.51 5.52
C LEU A 79 -11.78 -12.84 6.97
N VAL A 80 -10.96 -12.43 7.92
CA VAL A 80 -11.17 -12.63 9.36
C VAL A 80 -11.34 -11.28 10.04
N GLY A 81 -12.35 -11.13 10.90
CA GLY A 81 -12.66 -9.85 11.55
C GLY A 81 -13.54 -8.91 10.71
N TYR A 82 -14.12 -9.41 9.61
CA TYR A 82 -15.01 -8.67 8.73
C TYR A 82 -16.49 -9.01 9.01
N PRO A 83 -17.40 -8.04 8.88
CA PRO A 83 -18.84 -8.32 8.91
C PRO A 83 -19.25 -9.31 7.81
N MET A 84 -20.24 -10.16 8.08
CA MET A 84 -20.75 -11.14 7.10
C MET A 84 -21.25 -10.50 5.80
N ASN A 85 -21.84 -9.30 5.91
CA ASN A 85 -22.35 -8.51 4.80
C ASN A 85 -21.37 -7.40 4.37
N PHE A 86 -20.06 -7.55 4.64
CA PHE A 86 -19.04 -6.53 4.36
C PHE A 86 -19.13 -5.95 2.94
N PHE A 87 -19.19 -6.80 1.92
CA PHE A 87 -19.25 -6.35 0.53
C PHE A 87 -20.57 -5.63 0.18
N GLU A 88 -21.67 -5.96 0.87
CA GLU A 88 -22.94 -5.25 0.70
C GLU A 88 -22.87 -3.86 1.35
N GLN A 89 -22.29 -3.76 2.56
CA GLN A 89 -22.09 -2.48 3.23
C GLN A 89 -21.21 -1.54 2.42
N VAL A 90 -20.12 -2.05 1.85
CA VAL A 90 -19.22 -1.24 1.01
C VAL A 90 -19.94 -0.77 -0.26
N ARG A 91 -20.71 -1.65 -0.93
CA ARG A 91 -21.50 -1.25 -2.12
C ARG A 91 -22.55 -0.20 -1.79
N ALA A 92 -23.23 -0.31 -0.66
CA ALA A 92 -24.20 0.68 -0.21
C ALA A 92 -23.53 2.04 0.05
N TRP A 93 -22.35 2.05 0.67
CA TRP A 93 -21.55 3.26 0.89
C TRP A 93 -21.16 3.96 -0.41
N ILE A 94 -20.65 3.20 -1.38
CA ILE A 94 -20.25 3.75 -2.68
C ILE A 94 -21.46 4.38 -3.39
N ALA A 95 -22.61 3.70 -3.38
CA ALA A 95 -23.83 4.22 -3.99
C ALA A 95 -24.35 5.49 -3.28
N GLU A 96 -24.18 5.59 -1.97
CA GLU A 96 -24.53 6.79 -1.20
C GLU A 96 -23.62 7.97 -1.55
N GLU A 97 -22.29 7.77 -1.61
CA GLU A 97 -21.33 8.81 -2.00
C GLU A 97 -21.55 9.30 -3.44
N GLU A 98 -21.83 8.40 -4.39
CA GLU A 98 -22.13 8.77 -5.78
C GLU A 98 -23.44 9.55 -5.93
N SER A 99 -24.37 9.43 -4.96
CA SER A 99 -25.65 10.14 -4.97
C SER A 99 -25.58 11.55 -4.36
N LEU A 100 -24.47 11.90 -3.72
CA LEU A 100 -24.26 13.25 -3.19
C LEU A 100 -24.10 14.24 -4.35
N PRO A 101 -24.77 15.40 -4.33
CA PRO A 101 -24.55 16.42 -5.33
C PRO A 101 -23.07 16.79 -5.32
N GLN A 102 -22.42 16.69 -6.49
CA GLN A 102 -21.08 17.25 -6.62
C GLN A 102 -21.19 18.73 -6.27
N PRO A 103 -20.28 19.28 -5.44
CA PRO A 103 -20.25 20.72 -5.23
C PRO A 103 -20.14 21.35 -6.61
N ASP A 104 -21.11 22.20 -6.96
CA ASP A 104 -21.12 22.93 -8.22
C ASP A 104 -19.72 23.47 -8.45
N GLY A 105 -19.09 23.04 -9.54
CA GLY A 105 -17.72 23.41 -9.84
C GLY A 105 -17.61 24.92 -9.78
N GLU A 106 -16.87 25.42 -8.78
CA GLU A 106 -16.38 26.79 -8.80
C GLU A 106 -15.67 26.94 -10.15
N GLU A 107 -16.26 27.73 -11.04
CA GLU A 107 -15.64 28.12 -12.31
C GLU A 107 -14.21 28.56 -11.98
N PRO A 108 -13.18 28.06 -12.68
CA PRO A 108 -11.84 28.57 -12.50
C PRO A 108 -11.89 30.06 -12.82
N SER A 109 -11.76 30.90 -11.77
CA SER A 109 -11.60 32.34 -11.94
C SER A 109 -10.38 32.54 -12.82
N THR A 110 -10.61 32.87 -14.09
CA THR A 110 -9.56 33.25 -15.01
C THR A 110 -8.81 34.43 -14.38
N PRO A 111 -7.49 34.37 -14.21
CA PRO A 111 -6.74 35.53 -13.74
C PRO A 111 -6.92 36.66 -14.76
N PRO A 112 -7.03 37.93 -14.32
CA PRO A 112 -7.13 39.03 -15.26
C PRO A 112 -5.87 39.08 -16.12
N THR A 113 -6.06 39.06 -17.43
CA THR A 113 -5.00 39.29 -18.41
C THR A 113 -4.60 40.77 -18.33
N GLU A 114 -3.45 41.08 -17.75
CA GLU A 114 -2.76 42.34 -18.03
C GLU A 114 -1.90 42.15 -19.28
N SER A 115 -2.22 42.95 -20.30
CA SER A 115 -1.48 43.03 -21.56
C SER A 115 -0.13 43.72 -21.35
N GLU A 116 0.87 43.24 -22.08
CA GLU A 116 2.26 43.69 -22.11
C GLU A 116 2.41 45.19 -22.39
N ASP A 117 3.41 45.83 -21.75
CA ASP A 117 4.20 46.86 -22.43
C ASP A 117 5.62 46.99 -21.85
N GLY A 118 6.62 46.83 -22.73
CA GLY A 118 7.80 47.71 -22.72
C GLY A 118 9.07 47.28 -21.97
N SER A 119 10.00 46.71 -22.74
CA SER A 119 11.40 47.16 -22.87
C SER A 119 12.47 46.79 -21.82
N ALA A 120 13.34 45.86 -22.26
CA ALA A 120 14.80 45.93 -22.33
C ALA A 120 15.60 46.65 -21.21
N ASP A 121 16.58 45.96 -20.63
CA ASP A 121 18.01 46.03 -21.00
C ASP A 121 18.92 45.62 -19.83
N SER A 122 20.03 44.94 -20.14
CA SER A 122 21.33 44.93 -19.43
C SER A 122 21.40 44.39 -17.99
N SER A 123 22.41 43.65 -17.52
CA SER A 123 23.74 43.25 -18.03
C SER A 123 24.23 42.05 -17.20
N ASP A 124 25.20 41.32 -17.77
CA ASP A 124 26.30 40.57 -17.16
C ASP A 124 26.45 40.50 -15.61
N GLU A 125 26.64 39.30 -15.06
CA GLU A 125 27.97 38.74 -14.73
C GLU A 125 27.85 37.31 -14.16
N GLN A 126 28.80 36.48 -14.56
CA GLN A 126 29.07 35.12 -14.06
C GLN A 126 29.50 35.16 -12.58
N VAL A 127 29.22 34.10 -11.80
CA VAL A 127 30.24 33.27 -11.13
C VAL A 127 29.59 31.92 -10.74
N VAL A 128 30.23 30.85 -11.18
CA VAL A 128 30.07 29.46 -10.75
C VAL A 128 30.88 29.25 -9.47
N ASP A 129 30.33 28.57 -8.48
CA ASP A 129 31.10 27.79 -7.48
C ASP A 129 30.17 26.64 -7.05
N GLU A 130 30.27 25.51 -7.75
CA GLU A 130 31.11 24.36 -7.39
C GLU A 130 30.67 23.67 -6.11
N GLU A 131 30.17 22.46 -6.35
CA GLU A 131 29.84 21.43 -5.38
C GLU A 131 31.05 21.18 -4.48
N ASN A 132 30.84 21.30 -3.18
CA ASN A 132 31.84 20.92 -2.19
C ASN A 132 31.80 19.39 -2.03
N GLU A 133 32.51 18.68 -2.92
CA GLU A 133 33.08 17.37 -2.61
C GLU A 133 34.38 17.58 -1.84
N ASP A 134 34.51 16.93 -0.68
CA ASP A 134 35.74 16.22 -0.26
C ASP A 134 35.46 15.48 1.06
N GLN A 135 35.45 14.14 1.02
CA GLN A 135 36.57 13.23 1.38
C GLN A 135 36.55 12.92 2.89
N GLU A 136 36.67 11.70 3.42
CA GLU A 136 37.36 10.44 3.10
C GLU A 136 36.63 9.33 3.92
N ALA A 137 36.34 8.11 3.46
CA ALA A 137 37.22 6.99 3.07
C ALA A 137 38.25 6.57 4.15
N ASN A 138 37.93 5.53 4.93
CA ASN A 138 38.75 4.31 5.10
C ASN A 138 38.10 3.40 6.15
N ASP A 139 37.60 2.24 5.75
CA ASP A 139 38.33 0.97 5.61
C ASP A 139 38.77 0.40 6.95
N SER A 140 38.27 -0.80 7.28
CA SER A 140 39.08 -1.93 7.76
C SER A 140 38.21 -3.20 7.93
N GLU A 141 38.29 -4.06 6.91
CA GLU A 141 38.58 -5.51 7.03
C GLU A 141 37.69 -6.41 7.94
N THR A 142 36.90 -7.27 7.28
CA THR A 142 36.76 -8.70 7.67
C THR A 142 37.95 -9.50 7.09
N PRO A 143 38.37 -10.71 7.58
CA PRO A 143 37.47 -11.78 8.08
C PRO A 143 38.03 -12.83 9.11
N LYS A 144 37.10 -13.72 9.51
CA LYS A 144 37.22 -15.15 9.90
C LYS A 144 37.82 -15.58 11.26
N SER A 145 37.03 -16.38 11.96
CA SER A 145 37.41 -17.74 12.44
C SER A 145 36.20 -18.65 12.38
#